data_AF-A0A1Y6B3P3-F1
#
_entry.id   AF-A0A1Y6B3P3-F1
#
_cell.length_a   1.000
_cell.length_b   1.000
_cell.length_c   1.000
_cell.angle_alpha   90.00
_cell.angle_beta   90.00
_cell.angle_gamma   90.00
#
_symmetry.space_group_name_H-M   'P 1'
#
loop_
_entity.id
_entity.type
_entity.pdbx_description
1 polymer ?
#
loop_
_entity_poly.entity_id
_entity_poly.type
_entity_poly.pdbx_seq_one_letter_code
_entity_poly.pdbx_strand_id
1 'polypeptide(L)'
;MSTSSYLSHYPNLEQWYFHKGLQDENRTLFRLCRSLNAEGFNEVCDNISFFFLNLTNLSENDLIETLEDLETYCSAMKTNYHNLVVQIVERSIKEDCWQSLYSSLSALARKSKMSIYCFMSAWMALNTDKREDCLEFYELSDQKNADFHSLLGQAYIELEQFDKAHRCFELSTEMAPLDPIHWFWHAKSAFTLGLTDEAWQSAKECQNLLPHNAEACVLLGMITTEIDGPRQSQLEVAWNALWPLIDHVEDPGFLAQLMFGIGFKMSDESYTHALIEKINFKRLARNTEFIGKLGSILRELASKPWPETNRLFLEKYQEALRA
;
A
#
# COMPACT_ATOMS: atom_id res chain seq x y z
N MET A 1 2.74 -51.60 -5.08
CA MET A 1 3.01 -50.32 -4.39
C MET A 1 2.17 -49.27 -5.08
N SER A 2 1.23 -48.65 -4.37
CA SER A 2 0.43 -47.55 -4.91
C SER A 2 1.34 -46.38 -5.27
N THR A 3 1.05 -45.67 -6.35
CA THR A 3 1.75 -44.45 -6.78
C THR A 3 1.80 -43.37 -5.69
N SER A 4 0.86 -43.39 -4.74
CA SER A 4 0.86 -42.58 -3.52
C SER A 4 2.10 -42.80 -2.63
N SER A 5 2.72 -43.98 -2.61
CA SER A 5 3.91 -44.23 -1.79
C SER A 5 5.21 -43.71 -2.43
N TYR A 6 5.18 -43.34 -3.71
CA TYR A 6 6.36 -42.90 -4.46
C TYR A 6 6.62 -41.40 -4.28
N LEU A 7 5.56 -40.59 -4.16
CA LEU A 7 5.65 -39.13 -3.99
C LEU A 7 6.05 -38.72 -2.56
N SER A 8 5.62 -39.49 -1.54
CA SER A 8 6.00 -39.26 -0.13
C SER A 8 7.49 -39.45 0.15
N HIS A 9 8.25 -40.05 -0.77
CA HIS A 9 9.70 -40.25 -0.64
C HIS A 9 10.53 -39.10 -1.23
N TYR A 10 9.90 -38.12 -1.89
CA TYR A 10 10.58 -37.00 -2.54
C TYR A 10 9.88 -35.66 -2.32
N PRO A 11 9.90 -35.10 -1.09
CA PRO A 11 9.28 -33.80 -0.78
C PRO A 11 9.89 -32.60 -1.54
N ASN A 12 10.95 -32.81 -2.31
CA ASN A 12 11.65 -31.78 -3.10
C ASN A 12 11.73 -32.11 -4.61
N LEU A 13 10.88 -33.01 -5.11
CA LEU A 13 10.90 -33.45 -6.51
C LEU A 13 10.65 -32.28 -7.49
N GLU A 14 9.80 -31.33 -7.12
CA GLU A 14 9.51 -30.11 -7.89
C GLU A 14 10.72 -29.16 -7.98
N GLN A 15 11.46 -29.00 -6.88
CA GLN A 15 12.71 -28.22 -6.85
C GLN A 15 13.78 -28.86 -7.77
N TRP A 16 13.80 -30.19 -7.86
CA TRP A 16 14.71 -30.94 -8.72
C TRP A 16 14.38 -30.74 -10.21
N TYR A 17 13.11 -30.84 -10.61
CA TYR A 17 12.69 -30.59 -12.00
C TYR A 17 12.96 -29.13 -12.43
N PHE A 18 12.76 -28.17 -11.54
CA PHE A 18 13.05 -26.76 -11.80
C PHE A 18 14.55 -26.48 -12.02
N HIS A 19 15.43 -27.00 -11.15
CA HIS A 19 16.89 -26.88 -11.34
C HIS A 19 17.40 -27.54 -12.63
N LYS A 20 16.60 -28.41 -13.25
CA LYS A 20 16.89 -29.09 -14.51
C LYS A 20 16.19 -28.48 -15.73
N GLY A 21 15.37 -27.44 -15.57
CA GLY A 21 14.63 -26.80 -16.68
C GLY A 21 13.49 -27.65 -17.25
N LEU A 22 12.98 -28.60 -16.47
CA LEU A 22 12.01 -29.61 -16.87
C LEU A 22 10.58 -29.17 -16.52
N GLN A 23 10.08 -28.15 -17.22
CA GLN A 23 8.79 -27.49 -16.94
C GLN A 23 7.55 -28.34 -17.30
N ASP A 24 7.66 -29.21 -18.30
CA ASP A 24 6.56 -30.09 -18.72
C ASP A 24 6.35 -31.27 -17.76
N GLU A 25 7.39 -31.72 -17.06
CA GLU A 25 7.28 -32.72 -16.00
C GLU A 25 6.58 -32.17 -14.75
N ASN A 26 6.78 -30.89 -14.39
CA ASN A 26 6.02 -30.23 -13.31
C ASN A 26 4.51 -30.13 -13.63
N ARG A 27 4.15 -29.85 -14.89
CA ARG A 27 2.74 -29.89 -15.36
C ARG A 27 2.13 -31.28 -15.24
N THR A 28 2.92 -32.30 -15.57
CA THR A 28 2.48 -33.69 -15.45
C THR A 28 2.31 -34.08 -13.99
N LEU A 29 3.19 -33.61 -13.10
CA LEU A 29 3.09 -33.82 -11.65
C LEU A 29 1.81 -33.21 -11.06
N PHE A 30 1.42 -32.00 -11.46
CA PHE A 30 0.17 -31.36 -11.04
C PHE A 30 -1.07 -32.12 -11.52
N ARG A 31 -1.09 -32.53 -12.80
CA ARG A 31 -2.17 -33.38 -13.36
C ARG A 31 -2.21 -34.76 -12.68
N LEU A 32 -1.05 -35.31 -12.30
CA LEU A 32 -0.97 -36.56 -11.53
C LEU A 32 -1.48 -36.36 -10.10
N CYS A 33 -1.16 -35.23 -9.49
CA CYS A 33 -1.66 -34.85 -8.17
C CYS A 33 -3.18 -34.64 -8.18
N ARG A 34 -3.76 -34.08 -9.25
CA ARG A 34 -5.21 -34.05 -9.50
C ARG A 34 -5.83 -35.46 -9.53
N SER A 35 -5.08 -36.49 -9.92
CA SER A 35 -5.54 -37.89 -9.93
C SER A 35 -5.33 -38.63 -8.59
N LEU A 36 -4.55 -38.04 -7.68
CA LEU A 36 -4.25 -38.59 -6.36
C LEU A 36 -5.05 -37.81 -5.31
N ASN A 37 -5.97 -38.46 -4.61
CA ASN A 37 -6.84 -37.82 -3.63
C ASN A 37 -6.12 -36.86 -2.65
N ALA A 38 -6.89 -35.87 -2.19
CA ALA A 38 -6.57 -34.69 -1.38
C ALA A 38 -5.44 -34.76 -0.33
N GLU A 39 -5.12 -35.93 0.24
CA GLU A 39 -4.05 -36.07 1.24
C GLU A 39 -2.63 -35.97 0.66
N GLY A 40 -2.41 -36.45 -0.57
CA GLY A 40 -1.08 -36.39 -1.21
C GLY A 40 -0.71 -35.01 -1.75
N PHE A 41 -1.70 -34.13 -1.90
CA PHE A 41 -1.51 -32.78 -2.44
C PHE A 41 -1.08 -31.77 -1.35
N ASN A 42 -1.42 -32.03 -0.08
CA ASN A 42 -1.03 -31.18 1.05
C ASN A 42 0.50 -31.08 1.22
N GLU A 43 1.25 -32.17 1.04
CA GLU A 43 2.72 -32.14 1.09
C GLU A 43 3.35 -31.39 -0.10
N VAL A 44 2.65 -31.29 -1.23
CA VAL A 44 3.08 -30.55 -2.42
C VAL A 44 2.75 -29.05 -2.27
N CYS A 45 1.66 -28.73 -1.58
CA CYS A 45 1.18 -27.35 -1.40
C CYS A 45 2.01 -26.50 -0.43
N ASP A 46 2.75 -27.09 0.53
CA ASP A 46 3.69 -26.28 1.33
C ASP A 46 4.82 -25.67 0.45
N ASN A 47 4.96 -26.13 -0.80
CA ASN A 47 5.81 -25.56 -1.84
C ASN A 47 5.04 -24.71 -2.88
N ILE A 48 3.83 -24.21 -2.57
CA ILE A 48 3.02 -23.31 -3.43
C ILE A 48 3.83 -22.13 -4.02
N SER A 49 4.83 -21.63 -3.27
CA SER A 49 5.83 -20.64 -3.72
C SER A 49 6.56 -20.98 -5.03
N PHE A 50 6.74 -22.27 -5.30
CA PHE A 50 7.47 -22.83 -6.45
C PHE A 50 6.56 -23.12 -7.65
N PHE A 51 5.29 -23.46 -7.41
CA PHE A 51 4.25 -23.55 -8.44
C PHE A 51 4.05 -22.20 -9.16
N PHE A 52 4.23 -21.09 -8.44
CA PHE A 52 4.11 -19.72 -8.96
C PHE A 52 5.08 -19.36 -10.10
N LEU A 53 6.24 -20.03 -10.21
CA LEU A 53 7.21 -19.79 -11.29
C LEU A 53 6.77 -20.37 -12.64
N ASN A 54 5.78 -21.26 -12.67
CA ASN A 54 5.32 -21.92 -13.90
C ASN A 54 4.01 -21.36 -14.46
N LEU A 55 3.25 -20.55 -13.69
CA LEU A 55 1.98 -19.96 -14.14
C LEU A 55 2.16 -18.89 -15.23
N THR A 56 3.31 -18.23 -15.24
CA THR A 56 3.66 -17.14 -16.18
C THR A 56 3.92 -17.65 -17.62
N ASN A 57 4.15 -18.96 -17.78
CA ASN A 57 4.36 -19.64 -19.06
C ASN A 57 3.14 -20.48 -19.52
N LEU A 58 2.00 -20.36 -18.84
CA LEU A 58 0.78 -21.06 -19.23
C LEU A 58 0.05 -20.32 -20.35
N SER A 59 -0.65 -21.08 -21.19
CA SER A 59 -1.64 -20.47 -22.08
C SER A 59 -2.81 -19.93 -21.25
N GLU A 60 -3.52 -18.94 -21.78
CA GLU A 60 -4.70 -18.35 -21.12
C GLU A 60 -5.71 -19.42 -20.66
N ASN A 61 -5.99 -20.41 -21.52
CA ASN A 61 -6.93 -21.48 -21.18
C ASN A 61 -6.41 -22.39 -20.04
N ASP A 62 -5.11 -22.70 -20.03
CA ASP A 62 -4.51 -23.51 -18.96
C ASP A 62 -4.54 -22.77 -17.62
N LEU A 63 -4.35 -21.44 -17.66
CA LEU A 63 -4.38 -20.59 -16.47
C LEU A 63 -5.79 -20.48 -15.90
N ILE A 64 -6.81 -20.34 -16.76
CA ILE A 64 -8.22 -20.37 -16.37
C ILE A 64 -8.56 -21.70 -15.69
N GLU A 65 -8.24 -22.84 -16.32
CA GLU A 65 -8.52 -24.18 -15.74
C GLU A 65 -7.82 -24.34 -14.39
N THR A 66 -6.57 -23.88 -14.28
CA THR A 66 -5.80 -23.95 -13.02
C THR A 66 -6.44 -23.11 -11.92
N LEU A 67 -6.93 -21.91 -12.22
CA LEU A 67 -7.58 -21.04 -11.25
C LEU A 67 -8.92 -21.61 -10.77
N GLU A 68 -9.71 -22.21 -11.66
CA GLU A 68 -10.98 -22.90 -11.33
C GLU A 68 -10.73 -24.16 -10.47
N ASP A 69 -9.68 -24.92 -10.78
CA ASP A 69 -9.26 -26.10 -10.01
C ASP A 69 -8.82 -25.69 -8.58
N LEU A 70 -8.01 -24.64 -8.45
CA LEU A 70 -7.56 -24.10 -7.16
C LEU A 70 -8.74 -23.59 -6.32
N GLU A 71 -9.74 -22.96 -6.93
CA GLU A 71 -10.95 -22.49 -6.24
C GLU A 71 -11.71 -23.67 -5.62
N THR A 72 -12.01 -24.68 -6.45
CA THR A 72 -12.73 -25.89 -6.04
C THR A 72 -12.04 -26.57 -4.86
N TYR A 73 -10.70 -26.63 -4.90
CA TYR A 73 -9.90 -27.22 -3.85
C TYR A 73 -9.87 -26.39 -2.57
N CYS A 74 -9.62 -25.09 -2.66
CA CYS A 74 -9.59 -24.21 -1.50
C CYS A 74 -10.95 -24.16 -0.78
N SER A 75 -12.04 -24.22 -1.53
CA SER A 75 -13.39 -24.39 -0.99
C SER A 75 -13.54 -25.69 -0.20
N ALA A 76 -13.05 -26.81 -0.74
CA ALA A 76 -13.08 -28.12 -0.07
C ALA A 76 -12.23 -28.15 1.21
N MET A 77 -11.05 -27.51 1.19
CA MET A 77 -10.11 -27.48 2.31
C MET A 77 -10.34 -26.34 3.31
N LYS A 78 -11.28 -25.44 3.04
CA LYS A 78 -11.48 -24.18 3.79
C LYS A 78 -10.20 -23.34 3.92
N THR A 79 -9.34 -23.39 2.92
CA THR A 79 -8.10 -22.61 2.87
C THR A 79 -8.34 -21.26 2.21
N ASN A 80 -7.47 -20.29 2.50
CA ASN A 80 -7.64 -18.91 2.05
C ASN A 80 -7.20 -18.73 0.58
N TYR A 81 -8.09 -19.09 -0.34
CA TYR A 81 -7.94 -18.88 -1.79
C TYR A 81 -7.58 -17.42 -2.13
N HIS A 82 -8.17 -16.47 -1.41
CA HIS A 82 -7.95 -15.04 -1.65
C HIS A 82 -6.48 -14.66 -1.51
N ASN A 83 -5.83 -15.08 -0.41
CA ASN A 83 -4.40 -14.81 -0.20
C ASN A 83 -3.51 -15.42 -1.28
N LEU A 84 -3.88 -16.61 -1.78
CA LEU A 84 -3.15 -17.27 -2.84
C LEU A 84 -3.19 -16.46 -4.13
N VAL A 85 -4.38 -16.02 -4.55
CA VAL A 85 -4.53 -15.24 -5.77
C VAL A 85 -3.80 -13.89 -5.66
N VAL A 86 -3.87 -13.19 -4.51
CA VAL A 86 -3.10 -11.95 -4.28
C VAL A 86 -1.61 -12.16 -4.57
N GLN A 87 -1.00 -13.22 -4.02
CA GLN A 87 0.42 -13.50 -4.21
C GLN A 87 0.80 -13.76 -5.67
N ILE A 88 -0.05 -14.48 -6.42
CA ILE A 88 0.14 -14.71 -7.86
C ILE A 88 0.16 -13.36 -8.58
N VAL A 89 -0.81 -12.51 -8.28
CA VAL A 89 -0.97 -11.23 -8.96
C VAL A 89 0.21 -10.30 -8.64
N GLU A 90 0.55 -10.09 -7.37
CA GLU A 90 1.68 -9.25 -6.97
C GLU A 90 2.99 -9.66 -7.65
N ARG A 91 3.23 -10.96 -7.75
CA ARG A 91 4.44 -11.50 -8.38
C ARG A 91 4.42 -11.30 -9.90
N SER A 92 3.28 -11.53 -10.55
CA SER A 92 3.15 -11.34 -11.99
C SER A 92 3.42 -9.90 -12.45
N ILE A 93 3.04 -8.92 -11.61
CA ILE A 93 3.31 -7.51 -11.86
C ILE A 93 4.80 -7.22 -11.67
N LYS A 94 5.42 -7.73 -10.60
CA LYS A 94 6.87 -7.57 -10.34
C LYS A 94 7.76 -8.17 -11.43
N GLU A 95 7.32 -9.28 -12.03
CA GLU A 95 8.06 -10.00 -13.09
C GLU A 95 7.66 -9.56 -14.51
N ASP A 96 6.81 -8.53 -14.65
CA ASP A 96 6.31 -7.98 -15.93
C ASP A 96 5.67 -9.02 -16.88
N CYS A 97 4.97 -9.99 -16.30
CA CYS A 97 4.31 -11.10 -17.00
C CYS A 97 2.79 -11.14 -16.75
N TRP A 98 2.22 -9.99 -16.43
CA TRP A 98 0.84 -9.83 -15.96
C TRP A 98 -0.24 -9.94 -17.05
N GLN A 99 0.12 -9.84 -18.34
CA GLN A 99 -0.86 -9.74 -19.43
C GLN A 99 -1.76 -10.97 -19.58
N SER A 100 -1.19 -12.18 -19.54
CA SER A 100 -1.93 -13.44 -19.66
C SER A 100 -2.76 -13.73 -18.41
N LEU A 101 -2.24 -13.37 -17.24
CA LEU A 101 -2.98 -13.47 -15.98
C LEU A 101 -4.16 -12.50 -15.95
N TYR A 102 -3.95 -11.26 -16.41
CA TYR A 102 -5.01 -10.27 -16.50
C TYR A 102 -6.14 -10.73 -17.43
N SER A 103 -5.82 -11.24 -18.62
CA SER A 103 -6.84 -11.71 -19.56
C SER A 103 -7.63 -12.88 -18.98
N SER A 104 -6.95 -13.84 -18.34
CA SER A 104 -7.55 -15.01 -17.69
C SER A 104 -8.48 -14.62 -16.54
N LEU A 105 -8.01 -13.78 -15.62
CA LEU A 105 -8.81 -13.28 -14.50
C LEU A 105 -10.00 -12.46 -14.98
N SER A 106 -9.81 -11.62 -16.01
CA SER A 106 -10.89 -10.83 -16.60
C SER A 106 -11.96 -11.69 -17.26
N ALA A 107 -11.56 -12.78 -17.94
CA ALA A 107 -12.48 -13.74 -18.52
C ALA A 107 -13.28 -14.47 -17.43
N LEU A 108 -12.60 -14.91 -16.36
CA LEU A 108 -13.23 -15.52 -15.20
C LEU A 108 -14.20 -14.56 -14.51
N ALA A 109 -13.79 -13.31 -14.27
CA ALA A 109 -14.63 -12.28 -13.67
C ALA A 109 -15.92 -12.05 -14.47
N ARG A 110 -15.84 -11.95 -15.80
CA ARG A 110 -17.04 -11.79 -16.65
C ARG A 110 -17.93 -13.04 -16.68
N LYS A 111 -17.34 -14.23 -16.58
CA LYS A 111 -18.06 -15.52 -16.61
C LYS A 111 -18.76 -15.81 -15.28
N SER A 112 -18.03 -15.75 -14.16
CA SER A 112 -18.52 -16.17 -12.84
C SER A 112 -19.08 -15.01 -12.01
N LYS A 113 -18.63 -13.77 -12.25
CA LYS A 113 -18.97 -12.57 -11.48
C LYS A 113 -18.60 -12.65 -10.00
N MET A 114 -17.73 -13.58 -9.64
CA MET A 114 -17.29 -13.76 -8.27
C MET A 114 -16.42 -12.59 -7.84
N SER A 115 -16.69 -12.08 -6.65
CA SER A 115 -15.97 -10.95 -6.06
C SER A 115 -14.45 -11.10 -6.07
N ILE A 116 -13.91 -12.31 -5.85
CA ILE A 116 -12.46 -12.53 -5.90
C ILE A 116 -11.87 -12.21 -7.28
N TYR A 117 -12.45 -12.72 -8.36
CA TYR A 117 -11.91 -12.49 -9.71
C TYR A 117 -12.14 -11.05 -10.14
N CYS A 118 -13.31 -10.49 -9.83
CA CYS A 118 -13.59 -9.07 -10.08
C CYS A 118 -12.60 -8.17 -9.34
N PHE A 119 -12.34 -8.42 -8.05
CA PHE A 119 -11.40 -7.64 -7.25
C PHE A 119 -9.97 -7.77 -7.80
N MET A 120 -9.52 -8.98 -8.10
CA MET A 120 -8.14 -9.20 -8.60
C MET A 120 -7.94 -8.60 -9.99
N SER A 121 -8.92 -8.74 -10.89
CA SER A 121 -8.91 -8.06 -12.18
C SER A 121 -8.89 -6.53 -12.04
N ALA A 122 -9.72 -5.97 -11.16
CA ALA A 122 -9.71 -4.54 -10.87
C ALA A 122 -8.37 -4.07 -10.29
N TRP A 123 -7.75 -4.88 -9.40
CA TRP A 123 -6.49 -4.54 -8.77
C TRP A 123 -5.35 -4.53 -9.79
N MET A 124 -5.31 -5.52 -10.67
CA MET A 124 -4.40 -5.53 -11.81
C MET A 124 -4.63 -4.37 -12.77
N ALA A 125 -5.89 -4.07 -13.08
CA ALA A 125 -6.26 -2.97 -13.94
C ALA A 125 -5.73 -1.62 -13.41
N LEU A 126 -5.78 -1.41 -12.09
CA LEU A 126 -5.26 -0.21 -11.44
C LEU A 126 -3.72 -0.13 -11.45
N ASN A 127 -3.04 -1.26 -11.25
CA ASN A 127 -1.57 -1.32 -11.30
C ASN A 127 -1.02 -1.37 -12.74
N THR A 128 -1.90 -1.32 -13.73
CA THR A 128 -1.57 -1.26 -15.15
C THR A 128 -2.26 -0.03 -15.78
N ASP A 129 -2.02 0.23 -17.06
CA ASP A 129 -2.58 1.42 -17.73
C ASP A 129 -4.05 1.23 -18.17
N LYS A 130 -4.87 0.51 -17.38
CA LYS A 130 -6.26 0.11 -17.71
C LYS A 130 -7.26 0.49 -16.63
N ARG A 131 -7.14 1.69 -16.08
CA ARG A 131 -7.85 2.12 -14.87
C ARG A 131 -9.37 2.15 -15.04
N GLU A 132 -9.86 2.36 -16.26
CA GLU A 132 -11.29 2.34 -16.59
C GLU A 132 -11.93 0.96 -16.38
N ASP A 133 -11.16 -0.13 -16.57
CA ASP A 133 -11.65 -1.50 -16.39
C ASP A 133 -12.02 -1.78 -14.91
N CYS A 134 -11.43 -1.04 -13.95
CA CYS A 134 -11.76 -1.17 -12.53
C CYS A 134 -13.26 -0.93 -12.27
N LEU A 135 -13.87 0.05 -12.96
CA LEU A 135 -15.29 0.35 -12.83
C LEU A 135 -16.15 -0.80 -13.38
N GLU A 136 -15.75 -1.39 -14.51
CA GLU A 136 -16.43 -2.56 -15.10
C GLU A 136 -16.47 -3.71 -14.08
N PHE A 137 -15.33 -4.09 -13.53
CA PHE A 137 -15.24 -5.22 -12.61
C PHE A 137 -15.93 -4.95 -11.27
N TYR A 138 -15.88 -3.71 -10.79
CA TYR A 138 -16.63 -3.32 -9.61
C TYR A 138 -18.14 -3.53 -9.82
N GLU A 139 -18.69 -3.13 -10.97
CA GLU A 139 -20.12 -3.33 -11.26
C GLU A 139 -20.50 -4.77 -11.56
N LEU A 140 -19.57 -5.56 -12.11
CA LEU A 140 -19.79 -6.98 -12.35
C LEU A 140 -19.86 -7.80 -11.05
N SER A 141 -19.16 -7.36 -10.00
CA SER A 141 -19.00 -8.11 -8.76
C SER A 141 -20.32 -8.39 -8.04
N ASP A 142 -20.51 -9.64 -7.62
CA ASP A 142 -21.66 -10.06 -6.80
C ASP A 142 -21.63 -9.50 -5.37
N GLN A 143 -20.44 -9.25 -4.84
CA GLN A 143 -20.21 -8.69 -3.51
C GLN A 143 -19.18 -7.56 -3.57
N LYS A 144 -19.47 -6.48 -2.85
CA LYS A 144 -18.60 -5.31 -2.74
C LYS A 144 -18.24 -5.17 -1.26
N ASN A 145 -16.98 -5.41 -0.91
CA ASN A 145 -16.46 -5.28 0.45
C ASN A 145 -15.67 -3.96 0.62
N ALA A 146 -15.19 -3.70 1.83
CA ALA A 146 -14.44 -2.48 2.13
C ALA A 146 -13.20 -2.30 1.22
N ASP A 147 -12.45 -3.37 0.97
CA ASP A 147 -11.29 -3.36 0.07
C ASP A 147 -11.67 -2.98 -1.36
N PHE A 148 -12.76 -3.53 -1.90
CA PHE A 148 -13.18 -3.24 -3.27
C PHE A 148 -13.67 -1.80 -3.41
N HIS A 149 -14.36 -1.26 -2.40
CA HIS A 149 -14.67 0.17 -2.34
C HIS A 149 -13.39 1.02 -2.33
N SER A 150 -12.39 0.66 -1.54
CA SER A 150 -11.11 1.39 -1.51
C SER A 150 -10.37 1.31 -2.84
N LEU A 151 -10.41 0.15 -3.50
CA LEU A 151 -9.81 -0.04 -4.81
C LEU A 151 -10.47 0.82 -5.88
N LEU A 152 -11.80 0.89 -5.89
CA LEU A 152 -12.54 1.81 -6.75
C LEU A 152 -12.20 3.28 -6.43
N GLY A 153 -12.06 3.61 -5.14
CA GLY A 153 -11.64 4.93 -4.69
C GLY A 153 -10.28 5.34 -5.26
N GLN A 154 -9.30 4.42 -5.27
CA GLN A 154 -7.99 4.67 -5.88
C GLN A 154 -8.09 4.87 -7.40
N ALA A 155 -8.92 4.08 -8.09
CA ALA A 155 -9.17 4.29 -9.52
C ALA A 155 -9.78 5.68 -9.79
N TYR A 156 -10.70 6.15 -8.96
CA TYR A 156 -11.24 7.51 -9.09
C TYR A 156 -10.21 8.60 -8.81
N ILE A 157 -9.24 8.41 -7.90
CA ILE A 157 -8.12 9.35 -7.71
C ILE A 157 -7.33 9.50 -9.01
N GLU A 158 -6.95 8.38 -9.62
CA GLU A 158 -6.15 8.38 -10.86
C GLU A 158 -6.92 9.00 -12.04
N LEU A 159 -8.25 8.91 -12.02
CA LEU A 159 -9.15 9.55 -12.98
C LEU A 159 -9.51 11.00 -12.60
N GLU A 160 -8.83 11.59 -11.60
CA GLU A 160 -9.05 12.94 -11.08
C GLU A 160 -10.49 13.22 -10.58
N GLN A 161 -11.24 12.17 -10.26
CA GLN A 161 -12.62 12.23 -9.75
C GLN A 161 -12.65 12.16 -8.22
N PHE A 162 -12.04 13.17 -7.57
CA PHE A 162 -11.79 13.18 -6.13
C PHE A 162 -13.04 13.04 -5.25
N ASP A 163 -14.18 13.63 -5.64
CA ASP A 163 -15.44 13.51 -4.89
C ASP A 163 -15.95 12.07 -4.83
N LYS A 164 -15.82 11.33 -5.95
CA LYS A 164 -16.23 9.93 -6.02
C LYS A 164 -15.26 9.04 -5.24
N ALA A 165 -13.97 9.35 -5.33
CA ALA A 165 -12.95 8.67 -4.55
C ALA A 165 -13.23 8.79 -3.05
N HIS A 166 -13.49 10.01 -2.58
CA HIS A 166 -13.83 10.29 -1.18
C HIS A 166 -15.00 9.44 -0.70
N ARG A 167 -16.11 9.43 -1.44
CA ARG A 167 -17.29 8.63 -1.09
C ARG A 167 -17.00 7.13 -1.05
N CYS A 168 -16.11 6.64 -1.92
CA CYS A 168 -15.71 5.23 -1.89
C CYS A 168 -14.92 4.90 -0.61
N PHE A 169 -13.99 5.76 -0.21
CA PHE A 169 -13.22 5.55 1.02
C PHE A 169 -14.06 5.73 2.29
N GLU A 170 -15.04 6.63 2.28
CA GLU A 170 -16.01 6.80 3.37
C GLU A 170 -16.81 5.51 3.59
N LEU A 171 -17.29 4.90 2.51
CA LEU A 171 -17.97 3.60 2.58
C LEU A 171 -17.02 2.50 3.10
N SER A 172 -15.75 2.51 2.68
CA SER A 172 -14.76 1.55 3.20
C SER A 172 -14.54 1.66 4.70
N THR A 173 -14.47 2.87 5.26
CA THR A 173 -14.29 3.07 6.72
C THR A 173 -15.54 2.69 7.50
N GLU A 174 -16.74 2.90 6.95
CA GLU A 174 -18.00 2.42 7.54
C GLU A 174 -18.07 0.88 7.59
N MET A 175 -17.59 0.21 6.54
CA MET A 175 -17.66 -1.25 6.42
C MET A 175 -16.58 -1.98 7.24
N ALA A 176 -15.37 -1.42 7.31
CA ALA A 176 -14.25 -2.00 8.04
C ALA A 176 -13.58 -0.94 8.95
N PRO A 177 -14.26 -0.51 10.02
CA PRO A 177 -13.80 0.60 10.87
C PRO A 177 -12.53 0.28 11.68
N LEU A 178 -12.13 -0.99 11.76
CA LEU A 178 -10.93 -1.44 12.46
C LEU A 178 -9.71 -1.60 11.54
N ASP A 179 -9.87 -1.41 10.22
CA ASP A 179 -8.75 -1.47 9.30
C ASP A 179 -8.16 -0.06 9.07
N PRO A 180 -6.91 0.21 9.50
CA PRO A 180 -6.28 1.52 9.34
C PRO A 180 -6.13 1.95 7.87
N ILE A 181 -6.04 1.01 6.91
CA ILE A 181 -5.75 1.37 5.52
C ILE A 181 -6.87 2.22 4.91
N HIS A 182 -8.13 1.90 5.23
CA HIS A 182 -9.28 2.65 4.72
C HIS A 182 -9.33 4.06 5.31
N TRP A 183 -8.99 4.21 6.59
CA TRP A 183 -8.89 5.52 7.23
C TRP A 183 -7.78 6.38 6.63
N PHE A 184 -6.65 5.78 6.27
CA PHE A 184 -5.57 6.47 5.57
C PHE A 184 -6.03 7.03 4.22
N TRP A 185 -6.65 6.20 3.39
CA TRP A 185 -7.14 6.63 2.08
C TRP A 185 -8.27 7.66 2.17
N HIS A 186 -9.18 7.48 3.12
CA HIS A 186 -10.22 8.45 3.41
C HIS A 186 -9.61 9.81 3.77
N ALA A 187 -8.68 9.84 4.73
CA ALA A 187 -7.97 11.05 5.12
C ALA A 187 -7.26 11.74 3.96
N LYS A 188 -6.56 10.95 3.12
CA LYS A 188 -5.83 11.46 1.96
C LYS A 188 -6.78 12.09 0.95
N SER A 189 -7.92 11.45 0.67
CA SER A 189 -8.92 11.96 -0.26
C SER A 189 -9.60 13.24 0.26
N ALA A 190 -9.96 13.28 1.55
CA ALA A 190 -10.55 14.45 2.21
C ALA A 190 -9.58 15.63 2.20
N PHE A 191 -8.29 15.37 2.43
CA PHE A 191 -7.24 16.37 2.36
C PHE A 191 -7.10 16.96 0.94
N THR A 192 -7.13 16.12 -0.09
CA THR A 192 -7.12 16.57 -1.50
C THR A 192 -8.32 17.45 -1.84
N LEU A 193 -9.49 17.19 -1.25
CA LEU A 193 -10.70 18.01 -1.41
C LEU A 193 -10.71 19.29 -0.55
N GLY A 194 -9.72 19.50 0.30
CA GLY A 194 -9.68 20.63 1.24
C GLY A 194 -10.61 20.49 2.44
N LEU A 195 -11.16 19.29 2.68
CA LEU A 195 -12.00 18.97 3.84
C LEU A 195 -11.12 18.70 5.07
N THR A 196 -10.44 19.74 5.56
CA THR A 196 -9.34 19.62 6.51
C THR A 196 -9.73 19.01 7.87
N ASP A 197 -10.91 19.34 8.40
CA ASP A 197 -11.40 18.76 9.67
C ASP A 197 -11.66 17.25 9.56
N GLU A 198 -12.28 16.82 8.46
CA GLU A 198 -12.58 15.42 8.18
C GLU A 198 -11.31 14.62 7.88
N ALA A 199 -10.39 15.21 7.11
CA ALA A 199 -9.08 14.65 6.86
C ALA A 199 -8.32 14.42 8.16
N TRP A 200 -8.34 15.40 9.07
CA TRP A 200 -7.66 15.30 10.35
C TRP A 200 -8.24 14.19 11.22
N GLN A 201 -9.58 14.11 11.31
CA GLN A 201 -10.24 13.06 12.10
C GLN A 201 -9.90 11.67 11.55
N SER A 202 -9.94 11.50 10.23
CA SER A 202 -9.64 10.23 9.57
C SER A 202 -8.17 9.82 9.73
N ALA A 203 -7.24 10.76 9.56
CA ALA A 203 -5.81 10.52 9.77
C ALA A 203 -5.52 10.15 11.23
N LYS A 204 -6.23 10.77 12.17
CA LYS A 204 -6.13 10.43 13.59
C LYS A 204 -6.65 9.02 13.88
N GLU A 205 -7.77 8.59 13.30
CA GLU A 205 -8.24 7.21 13.48
C GLU A 205 -7.24 6.20 12.90
N CYS A 206 -6.68 6.47 11.73
CA CYS A 206 -5.59 5.66 11.18
C CYS A 206 -4.39 5.57 12.14
N GLN A 207 -4.01 6.70 12.75
CA GLN A 207 -2.90 6.77 13.71
C GLN A 207 -3.23 6.07 15.03
N ASN A 208 -4.49 6.07 15.50
CA ASN A 208 -4.90 5.32 16.67
C ASN A 208 -4.78 3.81 16.44
N LEU A 209 -5.20 3.34 15.26
CA LEU A 209 -5.17 1.93 14.88
C LEU A 209 -3.76 1.44 14.55
N LEU A 210 -2.92 2.30 13.95
CA LEU A 210 -1.54 1.97 13.58
C LEU A 210 -0.57 3.11 13.97
N PRO A 211 -0.21 3.24 15.27
CA PRO A 211 0.53 4.38 15.81
C PRO A 211 1.95 4.61 15.26
N HIS A 212 2.53 3.60 14.61
CA HIS A 212 3.89 3.64 14.08
C HIS A 212 3.92 3.66 12.54
N ASN A 213 2.78 3.86 11.88
CA ASN A 213 2.76 4.03 10.43
C ASN A 213 3.32 5.40 10.04
N ALA A 214 4.46 5.41 9.36
CA ALA A 214 5.14 6.64 8.97
C ALA A 214 4.28 7.52 8.04
N GLU A 215 3.57 6.92 7.08
CA GLU A 215 2.74 7.65 6.11
C GLU A 215 1.55 8.34 6.78
N ALA A 216 0.88 7.66 7.72
CA ALA A 216 -0.23 8.22 8.47
C ALA A 216 0.21 9.40 9.35
N CYS A 217 1.35 9.27 10.04
CA CYS A 217 1.92 10.36 10.84
C CYS A 217 2.31 11.57 9.97
N VAL A 218 2.90 11.32 8.80
CA VAL A 218 3.24 12.37 7.82
C VAL A 218 1.98 13.08 7.32
N LEU A 219 0.94 12.33 6.96
CA LEU A 219 -0.34 12.88 6.51
C LEU A 219 -0.97 13.74 7.61
N LEU A 220 -0.96 13.29 8.86
CA LEU A 220 -1.46 14.07 10.00
C LEU A 220 -0.67 15.38 10.18
N GLY A 221 0.66 15.33 10.00
CA GLY A 221 1.53 16.50 9.98
C GLY A 221 1.15 17.50 8.89
N MET A 222 1.01 17.02 7.65
CA MET A 222 0.61 17.82 6.48
C MET A 222 -0.74 18.51 6.70
N ILE A 223 -1.75 17.75 7.13
CA ILE A 223 -3.10 18.27 7.40
C ILE A 223 -3.03 19.38 8.46
N THR A 224 -2.28 19.15 9.55
CA THR A 224 -2.18 20.11 10.66
C THR A 224 -1.43 21.39 10.25
N THR A 225 -0.44 21.28 9.36
CA THR A 225 0.22 22.46 8.78
C THR A 225 -0.65 23.24 7.80
N GLU A 226 -1.68 22.62 7.23
CA GLU A 226 -2.60 23.28 6.29
C GLU A 226 -3.82 23.89 6.98
N ILE A 227 -4.29 23.34 8.10
CA ILE A 227 -5.42 23.89 8.86
C ILE A 227 -5.13 25.34 9.28
N ASP A 228 -6.03 26.27 8.96
CA ASP A 228 -5.98 27.64 9.47
C ASP A 228 -6.43 27.69 10.94
N GLY A 229 -5.53 28.09 11.84
CA GLY A 229 -5.81 28.13 13.27
C GLY A 229 -6.08 26.76 13.92
N PRO A 230 -5.16 25.78 13.80
CA PRO A 230 -5.35 24.46 14.39
C PRO A 230 -5.38 24.57 15.92
N ARG A 231 -6.14 23.69 16.57
CA ARG A 231 -6.17 23.64 18.04
C ARG A 231 -4.80 23.18 18.55
N GLN A 232 -4.39 23.68 19.71
CA GLN A 232 -3.13 23.28 20.35
C GLN A 232 -3.00 21.75 20.47
N SER A 233 -4.09 21.07 20.83
CA SER A 233 -4.11 19.60 20.93
C SER A 233 -3.84 18.89 19.60
N GLN A 234 -4.25 19.47 18.46
CA GLN A 234 -4.00 18.88 17.14
C GLN A 234 -2.52 18.98 16.77
N LEU A 235 -1.92 20.14 17.06
CA LEU A 235 -0.50 20.38 16.90
C LEU A 235 0.33 19.40 17.74
N GLU A 236 -0.02 19.21 19.01
CA GLU A 236 0.69 18.30 19.92
C GLU A 236 0.62 16.83 19.45
N VAL A 237 -0.55 16.39 18.99
CA VAL A 237 -0.70 15.02 18.44
C VAL A 237 0.17 14.84 17.21
N ALA A 238 0.11 15.78 16.24
CA ALA A 238 0.92 15.71 15.03
C ALA A 238 2.42 15.75 15.34
N TRP A 239 2.85 16.60 16.28
CA TRP A 239 4.24 16.66 16.72
C TRP A 239 4.72 15.32 17.30
N ASN A 240 3.96 14.76 18.24
CA ASN A 240 4.33 13.52 18.92
C ASN A 240 4.33 12.32 17.96
N ALA A 241 3.47 12.33 16.94
CA ALA A 241 3.44 11.33 15.88
C ALA A 241 4.68 11.39 14.97
N LEU A 242 5.18 12.59 14.65
CA LEU A 242 6.35 12.79 13.79
C LEU A 242 7.69 12.65 14.53
N TRP A 243 7.73 13.00 15.82
CA TRP A 243 8.96 13.04 16.61
C TRP A 243 9.81 11.75 16.59
N PRO A 244 9.25 10.53 16.72
CA PRO A 244 10.06 9.32 16.63
C PRO A 244 10.53 9.01 15.19
N LEU A 245 9.79 9.45 14.17
CA LEU A 245 10.09 9.14 12.76
C LEU A 245 11.35 9.85 12.25
N ILE A 246 11.65 11.03 12.77
CA ILE A 246 12.80 11.83 12.33
C ILE A 246 14.14 11.10 12.52
N ASP A 247 14.22 10.17 13.48
CA ASP A 247 15.42 9.36 13.75
C ASP A 247 15.59 8.19 12.78
N HIS A 248 14.51 7.78 12.11
CA HIS A 248 14.44 6.56 11.31
C HIS A 248 14.43 6.82 9.79
N VAL A 249 14.41 8.08 9.36
CA VAL A 249 14.48 8.45 7.95
C VAL A 249 15.90 8.81 7.54
N GLU A 250 16.34 8.33 6.37
CA GLU A 250 17.65 8.68 5.81
C GLU A 250 17.74 10.18 5.50
N ASP A 251 16.64 10.77 5.03
CA ASP A 251 16.50 12.19 4.72
C ASP A 251 15.35 12.82 5.53
N PRO A 252 15.66 13.51 6.65
CA PRO A 252 14.65 14.12 7.50
C PRO A 252 14.13 15.46 6.97
N GLY A 253 14.55 15.93 5.79
CA GLY A 253 14.20 17.25 5.25
C GLY A 253 12.70 17.54 5.28
N PHE A 254 11.91 16.65 4.70
CA PHE A 254 10.46 16.83 4.65
C PHE A 254 9.80 16.79 6.04
N LEU A 255 10.21 15.85 6.90
CA LEU A 255 9.68 15.78 8.27
C LEU A 255 10.04 17.02 9.07
N ALA A 256 11.29 17.49 8.96
CA ALA A 256 11.76 18.71 9.60
C ALA A 256 10.94 19.93 9.18
N GLN A 257 10.54 20.01 7.89
CA GLN A 257 9.69 21.08 7.39
C GLN A 257 8.32 21.09 8.07
N LEU A 258 7.67 19.91 8.13
CA LEU A 258 6.35 19.77 8.76
C LEU A 258 6.43 20.10 10.25
N MET A 259 7.42 19.54 10.94
CA MET A 259 7.63 19.76 12.36
C MET A 259 7.93 21.24 12.66
N PHE A 260 8.76 21.90 11.87
CA PHE A 260 9.01 23.34 12.00
C PHE A 260 7.71 24.15 11.83
N GLY A 261 6.88 23.82 10.85
CA GLY A 261 5.57 24.45 10.64
C GLY A 261 4.62 24.25 11.83
N ILE A 262 4.60 23.06 12.42
CA ILE A 262 3.82 22.76 13.63
C ILE A 262 4.34 23.57 14.82
N GLY A 263 5.64 23.55 15.09
CA GLY A 263 6.25 24.32 16.17
C GLY A 263 6.02 25.83 16.03
N PHE A 264 6.04 26.34 14.79
CA PHE A 264 5.68 27.73 14.50
C PHE A 264 4.23 28.05 14.89
N LYS A 265 3.28 27.20 14.51
CA LYS A 265 1.85 27.39 14.84
C LYS A 265 1.57 27.26 16.35
N MET A 266 2.33 26.42 17.07
CA MET A 266 2.23 26.30 18.53
C MET A 266 2.63 27.57 19.28
N SER A 267 3.41 28.46 18.66
CA SER A 267 3.99 29.65 19.31
C SER A 267 4.80 29.34 20.57
N ASP A 268 5.35 28.12 20.67
CA ASP A 268 6.19 27.66 21.78
C ASP A 268 7.58 27.31 21.27
N GLU A 269 8.56 28.08 21.72
CA GLU A 269 9.97 27.98 21.32
C GLU A 269 10.65 26.68 21.78
N SER A 270 10.10 25.96 22.76
CA SER A 270 10.68 24.70 23.22
C SER A 270 10.66 23.62 22.15
N TYR A 271 9.60 23.59 21.31
CA TYR A 271 9.45 22.63 20.23
C TYR A 271 10.48 22.89 19.12
N THR A 272 10.60 24.13 18.67
CA THR A 272 11.56 24.50 17.63
C THR A 272 13.00 24.31 18.11
N HIS A 273 13.32 24.64 19.37
CA HIS A 273 14.62 24.28 19.99
C HIS A 273 14.89 22.78 19.96
N ALA A 274 13.94 21.96 20.43
CA ALA A 274 14.12 20.51 20.47
C ALA A 274 14.40 19.93 19.07
N LEU A 275 13.71 20.45 18.05
CA LEU A 275 13.96 20.06 16.65
C LEU A 275 15.37 20.44 16.18
N ILE A 276 15.83 21.66 16.50
CA ILE A 276 17.20 22.13 16.18
C ILE A 276 18.25 21.21 16.80
N GLU A 277 18.07 20.81 18.05
CA GLU A 277 19.05 19.94 18.73
C GLU A 277 19.09 18.53 18.16
N LYS A 278 17.94 18.04 17.68
CA LYS A 278 17.80 16.69 17.16
C LYS A 278 18.27 16.54 15.70
N ILE A 279 18.06 17.55 14.87
CA ILE A 279 18.36 17.47 13.44
C ILE A 279 19.87 17.58 13.18
N ASN A 280 20.39 16.65 12.38
CA ASN A 280 21.69 16.81 11.76
C ASN A 280 21.60 17.70 10.51
N PHE A 281 21.87 19.00 10.66
CA PHE A 281 21.78 19.98 9.57
C PHE A 281 22.69 19.67 8.37
N LYS A 282 23.81 18.95 8.56
CA LYS A 282 24.67 18.51 7.45
C LYS A 282 24.00 17.43 6.59
N ARG A 283 23.14 16.59 7.18
CA ARG A 283 22.30 15.65 6.42
C ARG A 283 21.21 16.42 5.68
N LEU A 284 20.56 17.36 6.36
CA LEU A 284 19.50 18.22 5.83
C LEU A 284 19.95 19.05 4.60
N ALA A 285 21.17 19.60 4.64
CA ALA A 285 21.75 20.43 3.59
C ALA A 285 22.03 19.69 2.27
N ARG A 286 22.00 18.35 2.26
CA ARG A 286 22.16 17.55 1.03
C ARG A 286 20.89 17.50 0.17
N ASN A 287 19.74 17.89 0.72
CA ASN A 287 18.46 17.87 0.02
C ASN A 287 18.19 19.23 -0.68
N THR A 288 18.34 19.25 -2.00
CA THR A 288 18.14 20.45 -2.84
C THR A 288 16.68 20.90 -2.94
N GLU A 289 15.73 19.99 -2.80
CA GLU A 289 14.29 20.31 -2.82
C GLU A 289 13.86 21.04 -1.55
N PHE A 290 14.38 20.59 -0.40
CA PHE A 290 14.20 21.24 0.90
C PHE A 290 14.82 22.65 0.91
N ILE A 291 16.00 22.87 0.30
CA ILE A 291 16.59 24.21 0.13
C ILE A 291 15.62 25.18 -0.57
N GLY A 292 14.95 24.73 -1.63
CA GLY A 292 14.04 25.56 -2.42
C GLY A 292 12.76 25.93 -1.68
N LYS A 293 12.08 24.93 -1.09
CA LYS A 293 10.83 25.12 -0.32
C LYS A 293 11.04 25.83 1.00
N LEU A 294 12.13 25.51 1.72
CA LEU A 294 12.51 26.29 2.90
C LEU A 294 12.82 27.73 2.46
N GLY A 295 13.52 27.96 1.35
CA GLY A 295 13.78 29.31 0.82
C GLY A 295 12.54 30.14 0.44
N SER A 296 11.42 29.52 0.06
CA SER A 296 10.15 30.23 -0.18
C SER A 296 9.42 30.53 1.13
N ILE A 297 9.33 29.54 2.03
CA ILE A 297 8.79 29.70 3.38
C ILE A 297 9.57 30.79 4.13
N LEU A 298 10.90 30.78 4.05
CA LEU A 298 11.79 31.77 4.64
C LEU A 298 11.61 33.18 4.06
N ARG A 299 11.26 33.32 2.77
CA ARG A 299 10.99 34.63 2.15
C ARG A 299 9.66 35.22 2.59
N GLU A 300 8.64 34.39 2.73
CA GLU A 300 7.34 34.79 3.25
C GLU A 300 7.44 35.15 4.75
N LEU A 301 8.22 34.38 5.50
CA LEU A 301 8.38 34.54 6.94
C LEU A 301 9.38 35.63 7.36
N ALA A 302 10.32 36.05 6.50
CA ALA A 302 11.22 37.18 6.76
C ALA A 302 10.51 38.55 6.93
N SER A 303 9.21 38.60 6.62
CA SER A 303 8.37 39.80 6.76
C SER A 303 7.74 39.98 8.16
N LYS A 304 7.88 39.00 9.08
CA LYS A 304 7.27 39.01 10.42
C LYS A 304 8.32 39.07 11.54
N PRO A 305 8.03 39.67 12.71
CA PRO A 305 8.94 39.67 13.86
C PRO A 305 9.01 38.25 14.45
N TRP A 306 10.22 37.69 14.50
CA TRP A 306 10.47 36.30 14.92
C TRP A 306 10.84 36.19 16.42
N PRO A 307 10.49 35.06 17.06
CA PRO A 307 11.15 34.59 18.28
C PRO A 307 12.60 34.12 17.99
N GLU A 308 13.50 34.23 18.97
CA GLU A 308 14.96 34.11 18.83
C GLU A 308 15.41 32.71 18.34
N THR A 309 14.66 31.68 18.72
CA THR A 309 14.79 30.29 18.25
C THR A 309 14.85 30.09 16.75
N ASN A 310 13.97 30.76 16.02
CA ASN A 310 13.80 30.50 14.60
C ASN A 310 14.96 31.09 13.79
N ARG A 311 15.56 32.17 14.31
CA ARG A 311 16.81 32.72 13.81
C ARG A 311 17.96 31.73 14.02
N LEU A 312 18.01 31.04 15.15
CA LEU A 312 19.02 30.02 15.42
C LEU A 312 18.90 28.80 14.48
N PHE A 313 17.68 28.35 14.17
CA PHE A 313 17.46 27.30 13.15
C PHE A 313 18.02 27.72 11.79
N LEU A 314 17.72 28.97 11.38
CA LEU A 314 18.18 29.54 10.12
C LEU A 314 19.71 29.62 10.05
N GLU A 315 20.35 30.14 11.10
CA GLU A 315 21.79 30.30 11.18
C GLU A 315 22.49 28.93 11.06
N LYS A 316 22.04 27.93 11.83
CA LYS A 316 22.59 26.56 11.78
C LYS A 316 22.39 25.88 10.42
N TYR A 317 21.26 26.11 9.77
CA TYR A 317 21.02 25.57 8.42
C TYR A 317 21.89 26.23 7.36
N GLN A 318 22.02 27.56 7.39
CA GLN A 318 22.89 28.30 6.47
C GLN A 318 24.37 27.94 6.65
N GLU A 319 24.81 27.71 7.88
CA GLU A 319 26.15 27.18 8.17
C GLU A 319 26.36 25.80 7.55
N ALA A 320 25.38 24.90 7.68
CA ALA A 320 25.46 23.57 7.10
C ALA A 320 25.46 23.57 5.56
N LEU A 321 24.83 24.55 4.91
CA LEU A 321 24.91 24.72 3.45
C LEU A 321 26.25 25.24 2.96
N ARG A 322 27.00 25.96 3.82
CA ARG A 322 28.33 26.50 3.48
C ARG A 322 29.47 25.52 3.73
N ALA A 323 29.23 24.46 4.51
CA ALA A 323 30.22 23.49 4.99
C ALA A 323 30.27 22.24 4.11
#